data_AF-A0A841CID4-F1
#
_entry.id   AF-A0A841CID4-F1
#
_cell.length_a   1.000
_cell.length_b   1.000
_cell.length_c   1.000
_cell.angle_alpha   90.00
_cell.angle_beta   90.00
_cell.angle_gamma   90.00
#
_symmetry.space_group_name_H-M   'P 1'
#
loop_
_entity.id
_entity.type
_entity.pdbx_description
1 polymer ?
#
loop_
_entity_poly.entity_id
_entity_poly.type
_entity_poly.pdbx_seq_one_letter_code
_entity_poly.pdbx_strand_id
1 'polypeptide(L)'
;MVGDDGLDETLAARIASLEAEVMGLRKAVQTRTVIGQATGLIAAVQGCTPQQGFQLLVAMSQHHNVKLHTIAVKLLDLAAELGPRQAVRAVHLSAEPNGKVDRSDWPGVEVVHAARRLVAAYDAANTSGDELPEVRRQLHDQVNLAGQLLAEKLTEVGWLSDN
;
A
#
# COMPACT_ATOMS: atom_id res chain seq x y z
N MET A 1 29.37 -41.50 -4.34
CA MET A 1 28.16 -40.73 -4.72
C MET A 1 28.27 -39.37 -4.05
N VAL A 2 28.86 -38.38 -4.70
CA VAL A 2 28.97 -36.98 -4.21
C VAL A 2 28.87 -36.04 -5.43
N GLY A 3 27.82 -36.20 -6.24
CA GLY A 3 27.74 -35.52 -7.55
C GLY A 3 26.38 -34.96 -7.93
N ASP A 4 25.34 -35.18 -7.11
CA ASP A 4 23.96 -34.78 -7.44
C ASP A 4 23.53 -33.54 -6.61
N ASP A 5 23.92 -33.48 -5.34
CA ASP A 5 23.52 -32.42 -4.39
C ASP A 5 23.85 -30.98 -4.87
N GLY A 6 24.94 -30.77 -5.62
CA GLY A 6 25.32 -29.45 -6.14
C GLY A 6 24.53 -29.01 -7.37
N LEU A 7 24.08 -29.96 -8.19
CA LEU A 7 23.19 -29.69 -9.31
C LEU A 7 21.76 -29.42 -8.81
N ASP A 8 21.33 -30.15 -7.79
CA ASP A 8 20.03 -29.94 -7.15
C ASP A 8 19.94 -28.57 -6.47
N GLU A 9 20.99 -28.12 -5.76
CA GLU A 9 21.03 -26.79 -5.14
C GLU A 9 20.99 -25.66 -6.20
N THR A 10 21.73 -25.81 -7.30
CA THR A 10 21.71 -24.79 -8.38
C THR A 10 20.40 -24.78 -9.15
N LEU A 11 19.76 -25.94 -9.33
CA LEU A 11 18.43 -26.06 -9.91
C LEU A 11 17.37 -25.44 -8.99
N ALA A 12 17.44 -25.71 -7.68
CA ALA A 12 16.54 -25.13 -6.68
C ALA A 12 16.66 -23.58 -6.65
N ALA A 13 17.88 -23.05 -6.64
CA ALA A 13 18.10 -21.61 -6.72
C ALA A 13 17.55 -20.99 -8.02
N ARG A 14 17.67 -21.70 -9.15
CA ARG A 14 17.12 -21.25 -10.43
C ARG A 14 15.59 -21.27 -10.45
N ILE A 15 14.98 -22.31 -9.90
CA ILE A 15 13.52 -22.42 -9.75
C ILE A 15 13.01 -21.27 -8.88
N ALA A 16 13.60 -21.05 -7.70
CA ALA A 16 13.21 -19.97 -6.80
C ALA A 16 13.31 -18.58 -7.47
N SER A 17 14.37 -18.34 -8.26
CA SER A 17 14.52 -17.09 -9.01
C SER A 17 13.42 -16.90 -10.07
N LEU A 18 13.05 -17.97 -10.78
CA LEU A 18 11.99 -17.91 -11.80
C LEU A 18 10.61 -17.76 -11.16
N GLU A 19 10.36 -18.41 -10.03
CA GLU A 19 9.13 -18.25 -9.26
C GLU A 19 8.98 -16.80 -8.77
N ALA A 20 10.06 -16.20 -8.23
CA ALA A 20 10.08 -14.80 -7.85
C ALA A 20 9.79 -13.85 -9.03
N GLU A 21 10.37 -14.12 -10.20
CA GLU A 21 10.11 -13.35 -11.42
C GLU A 21 8.64 -13.48 -11.87
N VAL A 22 8.10 -14.70 -11.92
CA VAL A 22 6.70 -14.94 -12.28
C VAL A 22 5.75 -14.27 -11.29
N MET A 23 6.04 -14.32 -10.00
CA MET A 23 5.26 -13.61 -8.98
C MET A 23 5.30 -12.09 -9.19
N GLY A 24 6.49 -11.53 -9.44
CA GLY A 24 6.66 -10.10 -9.73
C GLY A 24 5.87 -9.66 -10.97
N LEU A 25 5.94 -10.43 -12.05
CA LEU A 25 5.18 -10.17 -13.27
C LEU A 25 3.67 -10.24 -13.04
N ARG A 26 3.17 -11.28 -12.35
CA ARG A 26 1.75 -11.41 -11.99
C ARG A 26 1.27 -10.21 -11.17
N LYS A 27 2.06 -9.79 -10.18
CA LYS A 27 1.75 -8.61 -9.37
C LYS A 27 1.70 -7.33 -10.19
N ALA A 28 2.64 -7.15 -11.12
CA ALA A 28 2.67 -6.00 -12.02
C ALA A 28 1.45 -5.95 -12.94
N VAL A 29 1.03 -7.10 -13.49
CA VAL A 29 -0.18 -7.21 -14.33
C VAL A 29 -1.42 -6.86 -13.50
N GLN A 30 -1.61 -7.47 -12.33
CA GLN A 30 -2.75 -7.18 -11.45
C GLN A 30 -2.83 -5.69 -11.11
N THR A 31 -1.69 -5.09 -10.77
CA THR A 31 -1.59 -3.65 -10.45
C THR A 31 -2.03 -2.78 -11.64
N ARG A 32 -1.55 -3.08 -12.85
CA ARG A 32 -1.94 -2.36 -14.06
C ARG A 32 -3.42 -2.55 -14.40
N THR A 33 -3.96 -3.74 -14.21
CA THR A 33 -5.39 -4.03 -14.43
C THR A 33 -6.27 -3.18 -13.53
N VAL A 34 -5.99 -3.15 -12.22
CA VAL A 34 -6.77 -2.37 -11.25
C VAL A 34 -6.70 -0.87 -11.55
N ILE A 35 -5.52 -0.35 -11.85
CA ILE A 35 -5.34 1.06 -12.24
C ILE A 35 -6.13 1.37 -13.52
N GLY A 36 -6.10 0.46 -14.51
CA GLY A 36 -6.87 0.60 -15.75
C GLY A 36 -8.39 0.61 -15.52
N GLN A 37 -8.89 -0.26 -14.64
CA GLN A 37 -10.31 -0.30 -14.27
C GLN A 37 -10.75 0.99 -13.58
N ALA A 38 -9.99 1.46 -12.58
CA ALA A 38 -10.27 2.73 -11.91
C ALA A 38 -10.23 3.92 -12.88
N THR A 39 -9.26 3.92 -13.80
CA THR A 39 -9.14 4.92 -14.87
C THR A 39 -10.39 4.95 -15.75
N GLY A 40 -10.84 3.78 -16.22
CA GLY A 40 -12.06 3.66 -17.02
C GLY A 40 -13.31 4.10 -16.26
N LEU A 41 -13.40 3.77 -14.98
CA LEU A 41 -14.50 4.18 -14.11
C LEU A 41 -14.57 5.71 -13.98
N ILE A 42 -13.43 6.38 -13.71
CA ILE A 42 -13.37 7.85 -13.63
C ILE A 42 -13.76 8.46 -14.97
N ALA A 43 -13.20 7.94 -16.07
CA ALA A 43 -13.47 8.45 -17.42
C ALA A 43 -14.96 8.37 -17.76
N ALA A 44 -15.61 7.25 -17.44
CA ALA A 44 -17.04 7.05 -17.65
C ALA A 44 -17.91 7.98 -16.78
N VAL A 45 -17.53 8.17 -15.51
CA VAL A 45 -18.26 9.04 -14.58
C VAL A 45 -18.16 10.52 -14.98
N GLN A 46 -16.97 10.97 -15.37
CA GLN A 46 -16.68 12.38 -15.66
C GLN A 46 -16.93 12.76 -17.14
N GLY A 47 -17.22 11.78 -18.01
CA GLY A 47 -17.39 12.03 -19.44
C GLY A 47 -16.11 12.49 -20.14
N CYS A 48 -14.95 11.96 -19.72
CA CYS A 48 -13.63 12.37 -20.22
C CYS A 48 -12.88 11.20 -20.88
N THR A 49 -11.72 11.48 -21.48
CA THR A 49 -10.92 10.41 -22.11
C THR A 49 -10.24 9.54 -21.03
N PRO A 50 -9.88 8.28 -21.33
CA PRO A 50 -9.10 7.45 -20.41
C PRO A 50 -7.79 8.10 -19.95
N GLN A 51 -7.11 8.85 -20.83
CA GLN A 51 -5.91 9.60 -20.47
C GLN A 51 -6.21 10.67 -19.42
N GLN A 52 -7.31 11.41 -19.57
CA GLN A 52 -7.75 12.40 -18.58
C GLN A 52 -8.18 11.71 -17.26
N GLY A 53 -8.88 10.58 -17.35
CA GLY A 53 -9.24 9.76 -16.18
C GLY A 53 -8.03 9.29 -15.39
N PHE A 54 -6.96 8.89 -16.08
CA PHE A 54 -5.70 8.49 -15.44
C PHE A 54 -5.02 9.67 -14.74
N GLN A 55 -4.98 10.84 -15.39
CA GLN A 55 -4.42 12.06 -14.76
C GLN A 55 -5.22 12.48 -13.52
N LEU A 56 -6.54 12.34 -13.55
CA LEU A 56 -7.38 12.56 -12.37
C LEU A 56 -7.07 11.56 -11.25
N LEU A 57 -6.88 10.28 -11.58
CA LEU A 57 -6.49 9.27 -10.59
C LEU A 57 -5.10 9.56 -9.98
N VAL A 58 -4.14 10.02 -10.78
CA VAL A 58 -2.83 10.48 -10.32
C VAL A 58 -2.95 11.68 -9.39
N ALA A 59 -3.76 12.67 -9.77
CA ALA A 59 -4.03 13.82 -8.91
C ALA A 59 -4.66 13.37 -7.59
N MET A 60 -5.66 12.49 -7.61
CA MET A 60 -6.24 11.92 -6.39
C MET A 60 -5.19 11.20 -5.53
N SER A 61 -4.33 10.38 -6.14
CA SER A 61 -3.25 9.66 -5.44
C SER A 61 -2.29 10.62 -4.73
N GLN A 62 -1.91 11.71 -5.40
CA GLN A 62 -1.04 12.76 -4.84
C GLN A 62 -1.76 13.55 -3.74
N HIS A 63 -3.02 13.92 -3.97
CA HIS A 63 -3.85 14.63 -3.01
C HIS A 63 -4.03 13.84 -1.71
N HIS A 64 -4.19 12.51 -1.81
CA HIS A 64 -4.29 11.62 -0.66
C HIS A 64 -2.94 11.11 -0.14
N ASN A 65 -1.83 11.44 -0.81
CA ASN A 65 -0.49 10.94 -0.52
C ASN A 65 -0.42 9.41 -0.34
N VAL A 66 -1.12 8.66 -1.18
CA VAL A 66 -1.14 7.18 -1.18
C VAL A 66 -0.67 6.63 -2.52
N LYS A 67 -0.16 5.40 -2.54
CA LYS A 67 0.26 4.72 -3.77
C LYS A 67 -0.92 4.66 -4.76
N LEU A 68 -0.66 4.92 -6.05
CA LEU A 68 -1.67 4.98 -7.10
C LEU A 68 -2.56 3.72 -7.18
N HIS A 69 -1.96 2.54 -7.01
CA HIS A 69 -2.72 1.28 -7.00
C HIS A 69 -3.67 1.19 -5.79
N THR A 70 -3.26 1.72 -4.64
CA THR A 70 -4.05 1.66 -3.41
C THR A 70 -5.30 2.51 -3.53
N ILE A 71 -5.18 3.74 -4.06
CA ILE A 71 -6.36 4.57 -4.30
C ILE A 71 -7.27 4.01 -5.41
N ALA A 72 -6.68 3.32 -6.39
CA ALA A 72 -7.45 2.64 -7.44
C ALA A 72 -8.31 1.50 -6.84
N VAL A 73 -7.73 0.64 -5.99
CA VAL A 73 -8.48 -0.39 -5.25
C VAL A 73 -9.61 0.25 -4.44
N LYS A 74 -9.28 1.23 -3.60
CA LYS A 74 -10.26 1.90 -2.73
C LYS A 74 -11.41 2.55 -3.51
N LEU A 75 -11.12 3.14 -4.67
CA LEU A 75 -12.14 3.70 -5.53
C LEU A 75 -13.09 2.62 -6.08
N LEU A 76 -12.56 1.47 -6.49
CA LEU A 76 -13.36 0.35 -7.00
C LEU A 76 -14.21 -0.28 -5.88
N ASP A 77 -13.66 -0.43 -4.69
CA ASP A 77 -14.40 -0.94 -3.51
C ASP A 77 -15.57 0.00 -3.17
N LEU A 78 -15.31 1.31 -3.07
CA LEU A 78 -16.34 2.32 -2.86
C LEU A 78 -17.38 2.33 -4.00
N ALA A 79 -16.96 2.06 -5.24
CA ALA A 79 -17.88 1.99 -6.36
C ALA A 79 -18.79 0.76 -6.30
N ALA A 80 -18.30 -0.36 -5.76
CA ALA A 80 -19.11 -1.54 -5.52
C ALA A 80 -20.15 -1.31 -4.41
N GLU A 81 -19.81 -0.53 -3.38
CA GLU A 81 -20.69 -0.23 -2.25
C GLU A 81 -21.70 0.89 -2.53
N LEU A 82 -21.23 2.01 -3.12
CA LEU A 82 -21.98 3.27 -3.23
C LEU A 82 -22.37 3.61 -4.68
N GLY A 83 -21.83 2.87 -5.64
CA GLY A 83 -21.95 3.16 -7.07
C GLY A 83 -20.87 4.13 -7.59
N PRO A 84 -20.59 4.12 -8.92
CA PRO A 84 -19.42 4.80 -9.50
C PRO A 84 -19.36 6.31 -9.25
N ARG A 85 -20.49 7.01 -9.39
CA ARG A 85 -20.55 8.48 -9.22
C ARG A 85 -20.27 8.90 -7.77
N GLN A 86 -20.83 8.16 -6.82
CA GLN A 86 -20.67 8.46 -5.40
C GLN A 86 -19.23 8.15 -4.94
N ALA A 87 -18.65 7.06 -5.43
CA ALA A 87 -17.26 6.71 -5.16
C ALA A 87 -16.27 7.78 -5.63
N VAL A 88 -16.39 8.23 -6.88
CA VAL A 88 -15.53 9.30 -7.43
C VAL A 88 -15.68 10.59 -6.63
N ARG A 89 -16.92 10.95 -6.25
CA ARG A 89 -17.19 12.13 -5.42
C ARG A 89 -16.60 11.99 -4.02
N ALA A 90 -16.74 10.83 -3.38
CA ALA A 90 -16.21 10.56 -2.04
C ALA A 90 -14.68 10.70 -2.02
N VAL A 91 -13.99 10.09 -2.99
CA VAL A 91 -12.53 10.22 -3.09
C VAL A 91 -12.10 11.67 -3.32
N HIS A 92 -12.88 12.47 -4.06
CA HIS A 92 -12.57 13.88 -4.27
C HIS A 92 -12.80 14.74 -3.02
N LEU A 93 -13.89 14.49 -2.27
CA LEU A 93 -14.28 15.30 -1.11
C LEU A 93 -13.50 14.97 0.18
N SER A 94 -13.09 13.72 0.36
CA SER A 94 -12.32 13.32 1.56
C SER A 94 -10.88 13.85 1.56
N ALA A 95 -10.46 14.51 0.48
CA ALA A 95 -9.22 15.28 0.43
C ALA A 95 -9.53 16.73 0.80
N GLU A 96 -9.37 17.08 2.08
CA GLU A 96 -9.09 18.48 2.40
C GLU A 96 -7.91 18.93 1.53
N PRO A 97 -7.91 20.16 0.98
CA PRO A 97 -6.73 20.66 0.29
C PRO A 97 -5.55 20.48 1.24
N ASN A 98 -4.41 20.02 0.70
CA ASN A 98 -3.16 19.88 1.45
C ASN A 98 -2.70 21.30 1.84
N GLY A 99 -3.43 21.92 2.76
CA GLY A 99 -3.19 23.22 3.32
C GLY A 99 -1.83 23.13 3.97
N LYS A 100 -1.01 24.17 3.77
CA LYS A 100 0.31 24.26 4.38
C LYS A 100 0.23 23.74 5.81
N VAL A 101 0.75 22.54 6.03
CA VAL A 101 0.90 21.99 7.38
C VAL A 101 1.80 22.98 8.09
N ASP A 102 1.30 23.63 9.14
CA ASP A 102 2.15 24.51 9.92
C ASP A 102 3.30 23.66 10.47
N ARG A 103 4.55 24.08 10.23
CA ARG A 103 5.73 23.32 10.70
C ARG A 103 5.75 23.20 12.22
N SER A 104 5.01 24.08 12.91
CA SER A 104 4.86 24.10 14.37
C SER A 104 4.06 22.90 14.90
N ASP A 105 3.18 22.30 14.10
CA ASP A 105 2.41 21.12 14.50
C ASP A 105 3.21 19.82 14.37
N TRP A 106 4.34 19.80 13.66
CA TRP A 106 5.03 18.55 13.33
C TRP A 106 5.57 17.79 14.56
N PRO A 107 5.23 16.50 14.75
CA PRO A 107 5.54 15.71 15.96
C PRO A 107 7.01 15.26 16.09
N GLY A 108 7.90 15.83 15.28
CA GLY A 108 9.34 15.51 15.32
C GLY A 108 9.74 14.26 14.54
N VAL A 109 11.06 14.06 14.43
CA VAL A 109 11.68 13.03 13.57
C VAL A 109 11.47 11.61 14.13
N GLU A 110 11.42 11.44 15.45
CA GLU A 110 11.25 10.14 16.10
C GLU A 110 9.89 9.49 15.80
N VAL A 111 8.81 10.29 15.80
CA VAL A 111 7.47 9.82 15.41
C VAL A 111 7.45 9.33 13.95
N VAL A 112 8.20 9.99 13.06
CA VAL A 112 8.32 9.59 11.65
C VAL A 112 9.08 8.27 11.52
N HIS A 113 10.15 8.08 12.29
CA HIS A 113 10.89 6.82 12.30
C HIS A 113 10.02 5.67 12.81
N ALA A 114 9.29 5.88 13.91
CA ALA A 114 8.34 4.90 14.42
C ALA A 114 7.26 4.56 13.38
N ALA A 115 6.68 5.57 12.72
CA ALA A 115 5.68 5.38 11.68
C ALA A 115 6.23 4.61 10.46
N ARG A 116 7.44 4.97 9.99
CA ARG A 116 8.10 4.25 8.88
C ARG A 116 8.37 2.79 9.23
N ARG A 117 8.77 2.50 10.47
CA ARG A 117 8.98 1.12 10.95
C ARG A 117 7.68 0.32 10.90
N LEU A 118 6.56 0.90 11.34
CA LEU A 118 5.25 0.27 11.26
C LEU A 118 4.83 -0.02 9.82
N VAL A 119 4.95 0.97 8.92
CA VAL A 119 4.62 0.79 7.51
C VAL A 119 5.47 -0.30 6.87
N ALA A 120 6.77 -0.34 7.16
CA ALA A 120 7.66 -1.37 6.65
C ALA A 120 7.28 -2.78 7.15
N ALA A 121 6.96 -2.91 8.45
CA ALA A 121 6.50 -4.17 9.02
C ALA A 121 5.17 -4.63 8.39
N TYR A 122 4.25 -3.70 8.14
CA TYR A 122 2.96 -3.99 7.51
C TYR A 122 3.13 -4.41 6.05
N ASP A 123 3.91 -3.67 5.26
CA ASP A 123 4.20 -4.04 3.87
C ASP A 123 4.87 -5.43 3.81
N ALA A 124 5.79 -5.76 4.73
CA ALA A 124 6.39 -7.09 4.82
C ALA A 124 5.34 -8.18 5.12
N ALA A 125 4.50 -7.98 6.14
CA ALA A 125 3.42 -8.91 6.48
C ALA A 125 2.44 -9.16 5.32
N ASN A 126 2.17 -8.13 4.52
CA ASN A 126 1.25 -8.21 3.38
C ASN A 126 1.86 -8.85 2.12
N THR A 127 3.19 -8.96 2.05
CA THR A 127 3.89 -9.54 0.89
C THR A 127 4.23 -11.02 1.09
N SER A 128 4.25 -11.49 2.35
CA SER A 128 4.61 -12.85 2.78
C SER A 128 3.52 -13.94 2.65
N GLY A 129 2.69 -13.90 1.60
CA GLY A 129 1.48 -14.72 1.46
C GLY A 129 1.63 -16.25 1.60
N ASP A 130 2.81 -16.80 1.33
CA ASP A 130 3.09 -18.26 1.34
C ASP A 130 4.07 -18.71 2.45
N GLU A 131 4.38 -17.86 3.43
CA GLU A 131 5.35 -18.20 4.48
C GLU A 131 4.79 -19.13 5.58
N LEU A 132 5.70 -19.85 6.26
CA LEU A 132 5.41 -20.74 7.40
C LEU A 132 4.56 -20.01 8.47
N PRO A 133 3.65 -20.72 9.17
CA PRO A 133 2.76 -20.12 10.18
C PRO A 133 3.47 -19.36 11.31
N GLU A 134 4.73 -19.69 11.57
CA GLU A 134 5.58 -19.03 12.56
C GLU A 134 6.09 -17.68 12.05
N VAL A 135 6.53 -17.60 10.80
CA VAL A 135 7.01 -16.35 10.18
C VAL A 135 5.86 -15.36 10.06
N ARG A 136 4.67 -15.84 9.69
CA ARG A 136 3.44 -15.02 9.67
C ARG A 136 3.11 -14.45 11.05
N ARG A 137 3.23 -15.24 12.12
CA ARG A 137 3.05 -14.77 13.50
C ARG A 137 4.09 -13.72 13.88
N GLN A 138 5.36 -13.98 13.59
CA GLN A 138 6.45 -13.05 13.85
C GLN A 138 6.26 -11.70 13.13
N LEU A 139 5.84 -11.72 11.86
CA LEU A 139 5.53 -10.49 11.11
C LEU A 139 4.36 -9.72 11.73
N HIS A 140 3.33 -10.43 12.20
CA HIS A 140 2.20 -9.82 12.90
C HIS A 140 2.63 -9.19 14.24
N ASP A 141 3.48 -9.87 15.01
CA ASP A 141 4.06 -9.34 16.25
C ASP A 141 4.94 -8.11 16.00
N GLN A 142 5.70 -8.11 14.89
CA GLN A 142 6.48 -6.94 14.47
C GLN A 142 5.60 -5.74 14.12
N VAL A 143 4.48 -5.96 13.43
CA VAL A 143 3.49 -4.91 13.15
C VAL A 143 2.92 -4.36 14.47
N ASN A 144 2.53 -5.23 15.40
CA ASN A 144 1.99 -4.83 16.70
C ASN A 144 3.00 -4.00 17.51
N LEU A 145 4.25 -4.46 17.62
CA LEU A 145 5.30 -3.75 18.35
C LEU A 145 5.63 -2.40 17.72
N ALA A 146 5.73 -2.32 16.40
CA ALA A 146 5.97 -1.07 15.71
C ALA A 146 4.79 -0.08 15.89
N GLY A 147 3.56 -0.61 15.99
CA GLY A 147 2.37 0.17 16.31
C GLY A 147 2.42 0.76 17.71
N GLN A 148 2.80 -0.04 18.71
CA GLN A 148 2.96 0.41 20.10
C GLN A 148 4.02 1.51 20.23
N LEU A 149 5.18 1.34 19.59
CA LEU A 149 6.25 2.36 19.59
C LEU A 149 5.78 3.67 18.96
N LEU A 150 5.00 3.61 17.86
CA LEU A 150 4.43 4.80 17.26
C LEU A 150 3.45 5.50 18.22
N ALA A 151 2.57 4.73 18.89
CA ALA A 151 1.63 5.27 19.86
C ALA A 151 2.35 5.94 21.04
N GLU A 152 3.39 5.31 21.58
CA GLU A 152 4.25 5.89 22.63
C GLU A 152 4.85 7.22 22.19
N LYS A 153 5.48 7.27 21.00
CA LYS A 153 6.08 8.51 20.48
C LYS A 153 5.07 9.61 20.20
N LEU A 154 3.87 9.26 19.73
CA LEU A 154 2.79 10.23 19.55
C LEU A 154 2.26 10.78 20.89
N THR A 155 2.27 9.95 21.94
CA THR A 155 1.86 10.36 23.29
C THR A 155 2.91 11.30 23.91
N GLU A 156 4.20 10.98 23.78
CA GLU A 156 5.31 11.84 24.26
C GLU A 156 5.24 13.27 23.73
N VAL A 157 4.76 13.45 22.50
CA VAL A 157 4.65 14.77 21.85
C VAL A 157 3.24 15.38 21.96
N GLY A 158 2.35 14.77 22.75
CA GLY A 158 0.99 15.26 23.02
C GLY A 158 0.03 15.16 21.84
N TRP A 159 0.37 14.38 20.81
CA TRP A 159 -0.46 14.15 19.62
C TRP A 159 -1.49 13.04 19.81
N LEU A 160 -1.27 12.16 20.79
CA LEU A 160 -2.20 11.13 21.20
C LEU A 160 -2.47 11.31 22.70
N SER A 161 -3.73 11.30 23.11
CA SER A 161 -4.08 11.33 24.53
C SER A 161 -3.86 9.96 25.16
N ASP A 162 -3.34 9.92 26.38
CA ASP A 162 -3.37 8.72 27.22
C ASP A 162 -4.84 8.35 27.47
N ASN A 163 -5.27 7.20 26.92
CA ASN A 163 -6.61 6.65 27.15
C ASN A 163 -6.62 5.71 28.36
#